data_AF-A0A959UPY2-F1
#
_entry.id   AF-A0A959UPY2-F1
#
_cell.length_a   1.000
_cell.length_b   1.000
_cell.length_c   1.000
_cell.angle_alpha   90.00
_cell.angle_beta   90.00
_cell.angle_gamma   90.00
#
_symmetry.space_group_name_H-M   'P 1'
#
loop_
_entity.id
_entity.type
_entity.pdbx_description
1 polymer ?
#
loop_
_entity_poly.entity_id
_entity_poly.type
_entity_poly.pdbx_seq_one_letter_code
_entity_poly.pdbx_strand_id
1 'polypeptide(L)'
;FPGAVLVNEVPGIRVVSEDDHHVWLQAGAGEVWHTLVLHAVDQGWGGLENLSLIPGKVGAAPMQNIGAYGVELKDTFVELEALRVADGEAVTFGREGCAFGYRESFFKREGKDRFIILNVTFRLAKDPELNTSYGAIREVLFERGITDPGVKEVSDAVIAIRRSKLPDPKELGNAGSFFKNPVVPEADYQRIRQAHPDVVAYPAGDGLRKLAAGWLIERAGWKGHRGNGHGVHAAQALVLVNHGGARGADIEALSRRIMDDIRARFGVELEREVNII
;
A
#
# COMPACT_ATOMS: atom_id res chain seq x y z
N PHE A 1 0.93 18.20 18.17
CA PHE A 1 2.08 18.41 17.28
C PHE A 1 2.55 19.85 17.43
N PRO A 2 3.77 20.10 17.94
CA PRO A 2 4.29 21.45 18.15
C PRO A 2 5.01 21.97 16.87
N GLY A 3 4.27 22.15 15.77
CA GLY A 3 4.84 22.59 14.50
C GLY A 3 3.77 22.97 13.46
N ALA A 4 4.23 23.35 12.26
CA ALA A 4 3.35 23.63 11.13
C ALA A 4 3.02 22.35 10.35
N VAL A 5 1.76 22.20 9.95
CA VAL A 5 1.31 21.10 9.08
C VAL A 5 1.04 21.68 7.69
N LEU A 6 1.78 21.20 6.69
CA LEU A 6 1.54 21.54 5.30
C LEU A 6 0.72 20.43 4.65
N VAL A 7 -0.48 20.78 4.19
CA VAL A 7 -1.29 19.87 3.37
C VAL A 7 -0.90 20.07 1.91
N ASN A 8 -0.34 19.04 1.30
CA ASN A 8 0.06 19.11 -0.10
C ASN A 8 -1.20 19.08 -1.00
N GLU A 9 -1.48 20.19 -1.67
CA GLU A 9 -2.63 20.40 -2.56
C GLU A 9 -2.19 20.77 -3.99
N VAL A 10 -0.97 20.40 -4.41
CA VAL A 10 -0.51 20.66 -5.78
C VAL A 10 -1.40 19.92 -6.79
N PRO A 11 -2.19 20.61 -7.63
CA PRO A 11 -3.21 19.98 -8.45
C PRO A 11 -2.69 19.65 -9.86
N GLY A 12 -3.54 18.98 -10.64
CA GLY A 12 -3.41 18.81 -12.08
C GLY A 12 -3.16 17.36 -12.47
N ILE A 13 -3.86 16.91 -13.50
CA ILE A 13 -3.61 15.64 -14.20
C ILE A 13 -3.45 16.01 -15.68
N ARG A 14 -2.35 15.61 -16.30
CA ARG A 14 -2.11 15.89 -17.73
C ARG A 14 -1.27 14.81 -18.39
N VAL A 15 -1.55 14.57 -19.66
CA VAL A 15 -0.66 13.80 -20.53
C VAL A 15 0.53 14.69 -20.89
N VAL A 16 1.74 14.23 -20.59
CA VAL A 16 3.00 14.95 -20.89
C VAL A 16 3.73 14.39 -22.10
N SER A 17 3.43 13.15 -22.48
CA SER A 17 3.92 12.49 -23.69
C SER A 17 2.99 11.34 -24.04
N GLU A 18 2.93 10.98 -25.32
CA GLU A 18 2.10 9.90 -25.84
C GLU A 18 2.74 9.31 -27.09
N ASP A 19 2.72 7.98 -27.20
CA ASP A 19 3.05 7.25 -28.41
C ASP A 19 1.93 6.27 -28.77
N ASP A 20 2.11 5.42 -29.79
CA ASP A 20 1.09 4.48 -30.25
C ASP A 20 0.70 3.43 -29.19
N HIS A 21 1.56 3.17 -28.21
CA HIS A 21 1.40 2.10 -27.22
C HIS A 21 1.24 2.60 -25.78
N HIS A 22 1.69 3.83 -25.47
CA HIS A 22 1.81 4.33 -24.11
C HIS A 22 1.37 5.78 -23.97
N VAL A 23 0.99 6.13 -22.74
CA VAL A 23 0.70 7.49 -22.28
C VAL A 23 1.54 7.77 -21.04
N TRP A 24 2.22 8.92 -21.02
CA TRP A 24 2.90 9.43 -19.84
C TRP A 24 1.96 10.41 -19.14
N LEU A 25 1.36 9.95 -18.05
CA LEU A 25 0.40 10.70 -17.26
C LEU A 25 1.12 11.31 -16.06
N GLN A 26 1.19 12.64 -16.00
CA GLN A 26 1.69 13.36 -14.83
C GLN A 26 0.53 13.83 -13.97
N ALA A 27 0.65 13.62 -12.66
CA ALA A 27 -0.32 14.08 -11.68
C ALA A 27 0.36 14.87 -10.55
N GLY A 28 -0.26 15.98 -10.16
CA GLY A 28 0.15 16.79 -9.02
C GLY A 28 0.03 16.01 -7.71
N ALA A 29 0.93 16.30 -6.77
CA ALA A 29 1.05 15.57 -5.51
C ALA A 29 -0.20 15.68 -4.62
N GLY A 30 -1.03 16.70 -4.84
CA GLY A 30 -2.29 16.95 -4.16
C GLY A 30 -3.47 16.10 -4.65
N GLU A 31 -3.37 15.51 -5.84
CA GLU A 31 -4.45 14.74 -6.46
C GLU A 31 -4.81 13.50 -5.63
N VAL A 32 -6.10 13.20 -5.55
CA VAL A 32 -6.58 11.98 -4.87
C VAL A 32 -6.17 10.77 -5.70
N TRP A 33 -5.44 9.84 -5.08
CA TRP A 33 -4.88 8.68 -5.77
C TRP A 33 -5.95 7.90 -6.54
N HIS A 34 -7.06 7.55 -5.87
CA HIS A 34 -8.09 6.76 -6.52
C HIS A 34 -8.78 7.49 -7.68
N THR A 35 -8.88 8.83 -7.62
CA THR A 35 -9.41 9.63 -8.73
C THR A 35 -8.47 9.57 -9.94
N LEU A 36 -7.15 9.63 -9.74
CA LEU A 36 -6.17 9.41 -10.81
C LEU A 36 -6.31 8.00 -11.43
N VAL A 37 -6.46 6.96 -10.59
CA VAL A 37 -6.64 5.59 -11.08
C VAL A 37 -7.89 5.48 -11.94
N LEU A 38 -9.03 6.01 -11.46
CA LEU A 38 -10.28 5.99 -12.21
C LEU A 38 -10.17 6.76 -13.53
N HIS A 39 -9.49 7.91 -13.53
CA HIS A 39 -9.21 8.66 -14.75
C HIS A 39 -8.47 7.80 -15.79
N ALA A 40 -7.40 7.10 -15.40
CA ALA A 40 -6.67 6.21 -16.31
C ALA A 40 -7.54 5.03 -16.79
N VAL A 41 -8.29 4.40 -15.88
CA VAL A 41 -9.20 3.28 -16.19
C VAL A 41 -10.29 3.71 -17.18
N ASP A 42 -10.88 4.89 -17.02
CA ASP A 42 -11.93 5.42 -17.90
C ASP A 42 -11.40 5.71 -19.32
N GLN A 43 -10.10 5.95 -19.48
CA GLN A 43 -9.44 6.07 -20.79
C GLN A 43 -9.00 4.70 -21.36
N GLY A 44 -9.16 3.60 -20.63
CA GLY A 44 -8.66 2.28 -21.00
C GLY A 44 -7.15 2.12 -20.84
N TRP A 45 -6.47 3.03 -20.13
CA TRP A 45 -5.03 2.95 -19.91
C TRP A 45 -4.72 2.02 -18.73
N GLY A 46 -3.98 0.94 -19.01
CA GLY A 46 -3.61 -0.04 -18.00
C GLY A 46 -2.29 0.26 -17.28
N GLY A 47 -2.17 -0.31 -16.09
CA GLY A 47 -1.02 -0.23 -15.20
C GLY A 47 -1.34 0.24 -13.78
N LEU A 48 -2.54 0.79 -13.53
CA LEU A 48 -2.96 1.32 -12.22
C LEU A 48 -4.17 0.61 -11.60
N GLU A 49 -4.88 -0.23 -12.36
CA GLU A 49 -6.13 -0.89 -11.98
C GLU A 49 -6.01 -1.78 -10.73
N ASN A 50 -4.86 -2.44 -10.54
CA ASN A 50 -4.57 -3.23 -9.34
C ASN A 50 -4.40 -2.36 -8.08
N LEU A 51 -4.19 -1.05 -8.25
CA LEU A 51 -4.00 -0.07 -7.17
C LEU A 51 -5.28 0.73 -6.88
N SER A 52 -6.42 0.31 -7.42
CA SER A 52 -7.73 0.91 -7.17
C SER A 52 -8.11 0.91 -5.69
N LEU A 53 -8.82 1.97 -5.27
CA LEU A 53 -9.31 2.18 -3.90
C LEU A 53 -8.22 2.19 -2.82
N ILE A 54 -6.97 2.49 -3.18
CA ILE A 54 -5.95 2.91 -2.21
C ILE A 54 -6.26 4.36 -1.80
N PRO A 55 -6.39 4.66 -0.49
CA PRO A 55 -6.64 6.01 -0.03
C PRO A 55 -5.37 6.88 -0.10
N GLY A 56 -5.55 8.19 0.02
CA GLY A 56 -4.46 9.16 0.06
C GLY A 56 -4.26 9.89 -1.26
N LYS A 57 -3.12 10.57 -1.36
CA LYS A 57 -2.78 11.47 -2.47
C LYS A 57 -1.64 10.92 -3.30
N VAL A 58 -1.55 11.36 -4.56
CA VAL A 58 -0.48 10.98 -5.49
C VAL A 58 0.91 11.23 -4.90
N GLY A 59 1.13 12.36 -4.24
CA GLY A 59 2.44 12.69 -3.65
C GLY A 59 2.89 11.74 -2.54
N ALA A 60 1.95 11.08 -1.86
CA ALA A 60 2.28 10.10 -0.83
C ALA A 60 2.55 8.70 -1.40
N ALA A 61 2.13 8.44 -2.64
CA ALA A 61 2.22 7.12 -3.26
C ALA A 61 3.68 6.63 -3.43
N PRO A 62 4.64 7.47 -3.89
CA PRO A 62 6.05 7.08 -3.96
C PRO A 62 6.70 6.85 -2.60
N MET A 63 6.27 7.55 -1.54
CA MET A 63 6.90 7.47 -0.21
C MET A 63 7.06 6.02 0.26
N GLN A 64 6.05 5.20 0.05
CA GLN A 64 6.06 3.80 0.45
C GLN A 64 5.94 2.83 -0.71
N ASN A 65 6.17 3.26 -1.96
CA ASN A 65 5.97 2.42 -3.15
C ASN A 65 4.66 1.62 -3.03
N ILE A 66 3.51 2.33 -2.99
CA ILE A 66 2.22 1.70 -2.73
C ILE A 66 2.01 0.49 -3.65
N GLY A 67 1.39 -0.55 -3.12
CA GLY A 67 1.20 -1.77 -3.89
C GLY A 67 0.06 -2.62 -3.36
N ALA A 68 -0.66 -3.23 -4.28
CA ALA A 68 -1.76 -4.13 -3.99
C ALA A 68 -1.90 -5.13 -5.14
N TYR A 69 -2.38 -6.33 -4.80
CA TYR A 69 -2.72 -7.36 -5.78
C TYR A 69 -1.63 -7.66 -6.83
N GLY A 70 -0.38 -7.73 -6.38
CA GLY A 70 0.75 -8.11 -7.24
C GLY A 70 1.36 -6.99 -8.08
N VAL A 71 0.89 -5.74 -7.94
CA VAL A 71 1.43 -4.56 -8.60
C VAL A 71 1.92 -3.56 -7.54
N GLU A 72 3.01 -2.86 -7.84
CA GLU A 72 3.55 -1.76 -7.07
C GLU A 72 3.69 -0.50 -7.94
N LEU A 73 3.70 0.67 -7.31
CA LEU A 73 3.83 1.96 -8.01
C LEU A 73 5.07 2.02 -8.91
N LYS A 74 6.19 1.41 -8.48
CA LYS A 74 7.43 1.36 -9.25
C LYS A 74 7.30 0.69 -10.62
N ASP A 75 6.24 -0.09 -10.85
CA ASP A 75 6.04 -0.85 -12.09
C ASP A 75 5.61 0.05 -13.25
N THR A 76 4.92 1.17 -12.95
CA THR A 76 4.52 2.21 -13.92
C THR A 76 5.25 3.54 -13.71
N PHE A 77 5.97 3.71 -12.60
CA PHE A 77 6.70 4.94 -12.30
C PHE A 77 7.78 5.27 -13.34
N VAL A 78 7.83 6.54 -13.75
CA VAL A 78 8.88 7.10 -14.61
C VAL A 78 9.79 8.01 -13.80
N GLU A 79 9.21 9.08 -13.25
CA GLU A 79 9.93 10.10 -12.50
C GLU A 79 8.98 10.85 -11.56
N LEU A 80 9.54 11.61 -10.64
CA LEU A 80 8.83 12.61 -9.86
C LEU A 80 9.67 13.87 -9.73
N GLU A 81 9.01 15.01 -9.54
CA GLU A 81 9.64 16.25 -9.14
C GLU A 81 9.40 16.48 -7.64
N ALA A 82 10.42 16.89 -6.90
CA ALA A 82 10.31 17.21 -5.49
C ALA A 82 11.07 18.50 -5.14
N LEU A 83 10.47 19.32 -4.28
CA LEU A 83 11.10 20.50 -3.72
C LEU A 83 12.04 20.09 -2.58
N ARG A 84 13.31 20.45 -2.66
CA ARG A 84 14.27 20.27 -1.58
C ARG A 84 14.04 21.32 -0.49
N VAL A 85 13.80 20.88 0.74
CA VAL A 85 13.41 21.76 1.85
C VAL A 85 14.51 22.75 2.22
N ALA A 86 15.78 22.38 2.08
CA ALA A 86 16.91 23.17 2.54
C ALA A 86 17.08 24.50 1.77
N ASP A 87 16.76 24.53 0.48
CA ASP A 87 17.01 25.67 -0.40
C ASP A 87 15.86 26.00 -1.37
N GLY A 88 14.81 25.17 -1.40
CA GLY A 88 13.66 25.38 -2.27
C GLY A 88 13.92 25.03 -3.73
N GLU A 89 14.99 24.29 -4.06
CA GLU A 89 15.24 23.86 -5.43
C GLU A 89 14.35 22.66 -5.79
N ALA A 90 13.79 22.67 -7.00
CA ALA A 90 13.09 21.52 -7.57
C ALA A 90 14.10 20.51 -8.13
N VAL A 91 13.97 19.25 -7.71
CA VAL A 91 14.85 18.15 -8.11
C VAL A 91 14.01 17.02 -8.69
N THR A 92 14.40 16.52 -9.85
CA THR A 92 13.76 15.37 -10.49
C THR A 92 14.43 14.06 -10.05
N PHE A 93 13.62 13.09 -9.64
CA PHE A 93 14.05 11.75 -9.28
C PHE A 93 13.50 10.75 -10.29
N GLY A 94 14.39 10.07 -11.00
CA GLY A 94 14.05 8.86 -11.75
C GLY A 94 13.89 7.64 -10.82
N ARG A 95 13.56 6.50 -11.41
CA ARG A 95 13.32 5.23 -10.69
C ARG A 95 14.48 4.82 -9.78
N GLU A 96 15.71 4.91 -10.28
CA GLU A 96 16.92 4.56 -9.52
C GLU A 96 17.11 5.48 -8.31
N GLY A 97 16.92 6.79 -8.49
CA GLY A 97 17.03 7.79 -7.42
C GLY A 97 15.95 7.64 -6.33
N CYS A 98 14.79 7.08 -6.67
CA CYS A 98 13.74 6.80 -5.68
C CYS A 98 14.02 5.56 -4.82
N ALA A 99 14.95 4.68 -5.24
CA ALA A 99 15.35 3.48 -4.52
C ALA A 99 14.16 2.65 -3.98
N PHE A 100 13.16 2.39 -4.83
CA PHE A 100 11.94 1.70 -4.39
C PHE A 100 12.20 0.26 -3.93
N GLY A 101 11.60 -0.08 -2.79
CA GLY A 101 11.55 -1.44 -2.24
C GLY A 101 10.14 -1.80 -1.78
N TYR A 102 9.98 -2.98 -1.16
CA TYR A 102 8.69 -3.38 -0.58
C TYR A 102 8.32 -2.45 0.58
N ARG A 103 7.29 -1.61 0.38
CA ARG A 103 6.85 -0.58 1.35
C ARG A 103 7.90 0.48 1.68
N GLU A 104 8.85 0.70 0.79
CA GLU A 104 10.06 1.51 1.03
C GLU A 104 10.45 2.37 -0.17
N SER A 105 11.11 3.49 0.11
CA SER A 105 11.74 4.38 -0.87
C SER A 105 12.85 5.20 -0.20
N PHE A 106 13.65 5.90 -1.00
CA PHE A 106 14.60 6.92 -0.55
C PHE A 106 13.92 7.94 0.40
N PHE A 107 12.70 8.38 0.09
CA PHE A 107 11.98 9.40 0.86
C PHE A 107 11.53 8.94 2.25
N LYS A 108 11.51 7.61 2.52
CA LYS A 108 11.27 7.06 3.87
C LYS A 108 12.54 6.93 4.71
N ARG A 109 13.72 7.01 4.07
CA ARG A 109 15.03 6.77 4.69
C ARG A 109 15.91 8.02 4.59
N GLU A 110 16.90 7.99 3.71
CA GLU A 110 17.92 9.02 3.55
C GLU A 110 17.34 10.38 3.12
N GLY A 111 16.21 10.35 2.40
CA GLY A 111 15.47 11.52 1.94
C GLY A 111 14.39 12.01 2.91
N LYS A 112 14.21 11.35 4.06
CA LYS A 112 13.17 11.70 5.03
C LYS A 112 13.32 13.15 5.51
N ASP A 113 12.20 13.88 5.53
CA ASP A 113 12.10 15.30 5.93
C ASP A 113 12.93 16.29 5.09
N ARG A 114 13.52 15.84 3.96
CA ARG A 114 14.37 16.67 3.10
C ARG A 114 13.68 17.14 1.82
N PHE A 115 12.58 16.50 1.43
CA PHE A 115 11.91 16.73 0.16
C PHE A 115 10.38 16.77 0.30
N ILE A 116 9.74 17.60 -0.51
CA ILE A 116 8.29 17.67 -0.69
C ILE A 116 7.98 17.29 -2.13
N ILE A 117 7.34 16.14 -2.36
CA ILE A 117 6.96 15.68 -3.70
C ILE A 117 5.93 16.64 -4.30
N LEU A 118 6.15 17.10 -5.53
CA LEU A 118 5.31 18.07 -6.23
C LEU A 118 4.42 17.43 -7.29
N ASN A 119 4.94 16.50 -8.07
CA ASN A 119 4.21 15.74 -9.08
C ASN A 119 4.88 14.39 -9.33
N VAL A 120 4.14 13.46 -9.93
CA VAL A 120 4.62 12.12 -10.28
C VAL A 120 4.17 11.78 -11.69
N THR A 121 5.07 11.22 -12.49
CA THR A 121 4.81 10.79 -13.87
C THR A 121 4.78 9.26 -13.95
N PHE A 122 3.72 8.74 -14.55
CA PHE A 122 3.49 7.31 -14.77
C PHE A 122 3.47 7.00 -16.26
N ARG A 123 4.04 5.87 -16.68
CA ARG A 123 3.90 5.33 -18.04
C ARG A 123 2.81 4.25 -18.01
N LEU A 124 1.72 4.50 -18.71
CA LEU A 124 0.54 3.63 -18.79
C LEU A 124 0.43 3.04 -20.19
N ALA A 125 -0.10 1.81 -20.31
CA ALA A 125 -0.24 1.10 -21.57
C ALA A 125 -1.64 1.27 -22.17
N LYS A 126 -1.71 1.48 -23.49
CA LYS A 126 -2.97 1.53 -24.25
C LYS A 126 -3.51 0.15 -24.60
N ASP A 127 -2.63 -0.85 -24.64
CA ASP A 127 -2.95 -2.27 -24.81
C ASP A 127 -2.24 -3.08 -23.70
N PRO A 128 -2.82 -3.14 -22.49
CA PRO A 128 -2.13 -3.64 -21.31
C PRO A 128 -2.21 -5.17 -21.13
N GLU A 129 -1.11 -5.77 -20.69
CA GLU A 129 -1.14 -7.11 -20.10
C GLU A 129 -1.64 -7.02 -18.66
N LEU A 130 -2.86 -7.51 -18.41
CA LEU A 130 -3.53 -7.35 -17.12
C LEU A 130 -3.03 -8.34 -16.07
N ASN A 131 -2.70 -7.84 -14.88
CA ASN A 131 -2.28 -8.69 -13.77
C ASN A 131 -3.48 -9.23 -12.97
N THR A 132 -4.00 -10.37 -13.38
CA THR A 132 -5.03 -11.13 -12.65
C THR A 132 -4.45 -12.26 -11.81
N SER A 133 -3.13 -12.29 -11.59
CA SER A 133 -2.45 -13.42 -10.95
C SER A 133 -2.88 -13.62 -9.49
N TYR A 134 -3.37 -12.58 -8.82
CA TYR A 134 -3.85 -12.66 -7.44
C TYR A 134 -5.19 -13.41 -7.36
N GLY A 135 -5.23 -14.53 -6.61
CA GLY A 135 -6.36 -15.47 -6.62
C GLY A 135 -7.74 -14.85 -6.40
N ALA A 136 -7.85 -13.91 -5.45
CA ALA A 136 -9.11 -13.21 -5.17
C ALA A 136 -9.64 -12.39 -6.36
N ILE A 137 -8.77 -11.90 -7.26
CA ILE A 137 -9.22 -11.21 -8.49
C ILE A 137 -9.88 -12.21 -9.43
N ARG A 138 -9.24 -13.36 -9.67
CA ARG A 138 -9.78 -14.40 -10.56
C ARG A 138 -11.12 -14.94 -10.06
N GLU A 139 -11.26 -15.13 -8.75
CA GLU A 139 -12.52 -15.56 -8.13
C GLU A 139 -13.64 -14.57 -8.44
N VAL A 140 -13.44 -13.27 -8.21
CA VAL A 140 -14.45 -12.25 -8.47
C VAL A 140 -14.78 -12.11 -9.95
N LEU A 141 -13.78 -12.21 -10.83
CA LEU A 141 -14.02 -12.18 -12.28
C LEU A 141 -14.82 -13.41 -12.74
N PHE A 142 -14.48 -14.59 -12.25
CA PHE A 142 -15.18 -15.84 -12.53
C PHE A 142 -16.64 -15.80 -12.04
N GLU A 143 -16.88 -15.34 -10.80
CA GLU A 143 -18.23 -15.18 -10.25
C GLU A 143 -19.11 -14.23 -11.07
N ARG A 144 -18.49 -13.27 -11.76
CA ARG A 144 -19.16 -12.32 -12.67
C ARG A 144 -19.29 -12.83 -14.11
N GLY A 145 -18.79 -14.03 -14.41
CA GLY A 145 -18.79 -14.58 -15.76
C GLY A 145 -17.85 -13.87 -16.74
N ILE A 146 -16.82 -13.19 -16.24
CA ILE A 146 -15.85 -12.44 -17.04
C ILE A 146 -14.64 -13.34 -17.34
N THR A 147 -14.50 -13.74 -18.61
CA THR A 147 -13.41 -14.60 -19.08
C THR A 147 -12.27 -13.83 -19.77
N ASP A 148 -12.57 -12.66 -20.32
CA ASP A 148 -11.63 -11.77 -21.00
C ASP A 148 -11.81 -10.35 -20.42
N PRO A 149 -11.18 -10.05 -19.27
CA PRO A 149 -11.39 -8.78 -18.58
C PRO A 149 -10.65 -7.65 -19.29
N GLY A 150 -11.22 -6.45 -19.31
CA GLY A 150 -10.50 -5.21 -19.57
C GLY A 150 -9.95 -4.58 -18.27
N VAL A 151 -9.25 -3.45 -18.43
CA VAL A 151 -8.72 -2.64 -17.32
C VAL A 151 -9.81 -2.30 -16.30
N LYS A 152 -11.01 -1.97 -16.79
CA LYS A 152 -12.16 -1.64 -15.96
C LYS A 152 -12.64 -2.82 -15.12
N GLU A 153 -12.77 -4.01 -15.70
CA GLU A 153 -13.22 -5.20 -14.99
C GLU A 153 -12.26 -5.60 -13.86
N VAL A 154 -10.94 -5.48 -14.11
CA VAL A 154 -9.92 -5.71 -13.08
C VAL A 154 -10.03 -4.66 -11.95
N SER A 155 -10.15 -3.39 -12.30
CA SER A 155 -10.34 -2.30 -11.32
C SER A 155 -11.59 -2.53 -10.46
N ASP A 156 -12.72 -2.89 -11.08
CA ASP A 156 -13.99 -3.13 -10.37
C ASP A 156 -13.91 -4.38 -9.48
N ALA A 157 -13.19 -5.42 -9.90
CA ALA A 157 -12.92 -6.59 -9.06
C ALA A 157 -12.07 -6.21 -7.84
N VAL A 158 -11.00 -5.44 -8.04
CA VAL A 158 -10.13 -4.93 -6.96
C VAL A 158 -10.92 -4.08 -5.97
N ILE A 159 -11.76 -3.17 -6.45
CA ILE A 159 -12.62 -2.32 -5.61
C ILE A 159 -13.55 -3.21 -4.76
N ALA A 160 -14.19 -4.22 -5.36
CA ALA A 160 -15.10 -5.12 -4.65
C ALA A 160 -14.39 -5.92 -3.54
N ILE A 161 -13.20 -6.47 -3.83
CA ILE A 161 -12.41 -7.22 -2.84
C ILE A 161 -11.97 -6.30 -1.69
N ARG A 162 -11.59 -5.06 -1.99
CA ARG A 162 -11.17 -4.11 -0.96
C ARG A 162 -12.34 -3.71 -0.06
N ARG A 163 -13.51 -3.40 -0.64
CA ARG A 163 -14.72 -3.06 0.13
C ARG A 163 -15.20 -4.20 1.03
N SER A 164 -15.00 -5.46 0.65
CA SER A 164 -15.40 -6.59 1.49
C SER A 164 -14.46 -6.86 2.67
N LYS A 165 -13.22 -6.36 2.63
CA LYS A 165 -12.17 -6.67 3.63
C LYS A 165 -11.71 -5.48 4.45
N LEU A 166 -11.78 -4.27 3.90
CA LEU A 166 -11.22 -3.06 4.50
C LEU A 166 -12.35 -2.15 4.99
N PRO A 167 -12.34 -1.76 6.28
CA PRO A 167 -13.32 -0.81 6.80
C PRO A 167 -13.10 0.57 6.17
N ASP A 168 -14.18 1.26 5.80
CA ASP A 168 -14.11 2.65 5.35
C ASP A 168 -13.61 3.52 6.53
N PRO A 169 -12.46 4.23 6.39
CA PRO A 169 -11.95 5.10 7.45
C PRO A 169 -12.93 6.18 7.90
N LYS A 170 -13.91 6.56 7.06
CA LYS A 170 -14.96 7.53 7.41
C LYS A 170 -16.00 6.94 8.38
N GLU A 171 -16.23 5.63 8.32
CA GLU A 171 -17.16 4.92 9.21
C GLU A 171 -16.45 4.39 10.45
N LEU A 172 -15.24 3.87 10.27
CA LEU A 172 -14.43 3.29 11.33
C LEU A 172 -12.98 3.71 11.16
N GLY A 173 -12.54 4.68 11.98
CA GLY A 173 -11.22 5.30 11.85
C GLY A 173 -10.10 4.27 11.84
N ASN A 174 -9.33 4.24 10.74
CA ASN A 174 -8.21 3.33 10.54
C ASN A 174 -7.21 3.92 9.52
N ALA A 175 -6.01 3.34 9.46
CA ALA A 175 -4.96 3.74 8.52
C ALA A 175 -4.59 2.60 7.55
N GLY A 176 -5.54 1.71 7.25
CA GLY A 176 -5.29 0.49 6.48
C GLY A 176 -4.47 -0.53 7.27
N SER A 177 -3.66 -1.32 6.54
CA SER A 177 -2.74 -2.27 7.17
C SER A 177 -1.73 -1.53 8.04
N PHE A 178 -1.73 -1.83 9.33
CA PHE A 178 -0.89 -1.14 10.30
C PHE A 178 0.54 -1.69 10.31
N PHE A 179 0.73 -2.94 9.90
CA PHE A 179 2.01 -3.64 9.87
C PHE A 179 2.38 -4.10 8.47
N LYS A 180 3.66 -4.06 8.15
CA LYS A 180 4.23 -4.70 6.95
C LYS A 180 4.24 -6.21 7.13
N ASN A 181 4.26 -6.93 6.01
CA ASN A 181 4.55 -8.37 6.03
C ASN A 181 6.05 -8.58 6.29
N PRO A 182 6.45 -9.30 7.37
CA PRO A 182 7.85 -9.51 7.69
C PRO A 182 8.51 -10.44 6.67
N VAL A 183 9.74 -10.11 6.28
CA VAL A 183 10.61 -10.96 5.45
C VAL A 183 11.62 -11.63 6.38
N VAL A 184 11.62 -12.95 6.39
CA VAL A 184 12.44 -13.77 7.28
C VAL A 184 13.29 -14.77 6.48
N PRO A 185 14.42 -15.25 7.03
CA PRO A 185 15.16 -16.38 6.48
C PRO A 185 14.28 -17.64 6.32
N GLU A 186 14.59 -18.46 5.32
CA GLU A 186 13.91 -19.73 5.08
C GLU A 186 13.91 -20.63 6.33
N ALA A 187 15.01 -20.62 7.09
CA ALA A 187 15.13 -21.39 8.34
C ALA A 187 14.06 -20.99 9.37
N ASP A 188 13.79 -19.70 9.54
CA ASP A 188 12.75 -19.20 10.45
C ASP A 188 11.35 -19.58 9.96
N TYR A 189 11.10 -19.46 8.66
CA TYR A 189 9.85 -19.94 8.07
C TYR A 189 9.63 -21.43 8.32
N GLN A 190 10.65 -22.27 8.10
CA GLN A 190 10.55 -23.72 8.30
C GLN A 190 10.28 -24.06 9.77
N ARG A 191 10.94 -23.37 10.72
CA ARG A 191 10.67 -23.51 12.16
C ARG A 191 9.21 -23.17 12.49
N ILE A 192 8.69 -22.06 11.98
CA ILE A 192 7.30 -21.66 12.20
C ILE A 192 6.35 -22.69 11.56
N ARG A 193 6.63 -23.14 10.34
CA ARG A 193 5.82 -24.10 9.60
C ARG A 193 5.72 -25.46 10.29
N GLN A 194 6.77 -25.90 10.98
CA GLN A 194 6.74 -27.14 11.76
C GLN A 194 5.71 -27.07 12.90
N ALA A 195 5.62 -25.92 13.59
CA ALA A 195 4.62 -25.70 14.63
C ALA A 195 3.24 -25.31 14.08
N HIS A 196 3.21 -24.70 12.89
CA HIS A 196 2.02 -24.17 12.23
C HIS A 196 2.02 -24.51 10.73
N PRO A 197 1.59 -25.71 10.35
CA PRO A 197 1.64 -26.16 8.94
C PRO A 197 0.81 -25.30 7.98
N ASP A 198 -0.16 -24.55 8.51
CA ASP A 198 -1.05 -23.62 7.81
C ASP A 198 -0.49 -22.19 7.66
N VAL A 199 0.77 -21.94 8.08
CA VAL A 199 1.39 -20.62 7.96
C VAL A 199 1.39 -20.12 6.50
N VAL A 200 0.88 -18.90 6.31
CA VAL A 200 0.83 -18.27 4.98
C VAL A 200 2.11 -17.48 4.74
N ALA A 201 2.84 -17.85 3.69
CA ALA A 201 4.08 -17.20 3.28
C ALA A 201 4.22 -17.16 1.75
N TYR A 202 4.96 -16.16 1.27
CA TYR A 202 5.26 -15.97 -0.15
C TYR A 202 6.77 -15.95 -0.37
N PRO A 203 7.28 -16.38 -1.54
CA PRO A 203 8.68 -16.17 -1.91
C PRO A 203 9.07 -14.69 -1.83
N ALA A 204 10.28 -14.39 -1.34
CA ALA A 204 10.78 -13.02 -1.18
C ALA A 204 12.22 -12.82 -1.69
N GLY A 205 12.71 -13.74 -2.53
CA GLY A 205 14.10 -13.78 -3.00
C GLY A 205 14.87 -14.95 -2.40
N ASP A 206 16.17 -15.03 -2.72
CA ASP A 206 17.01 -16.18 -2.37
C ASP A 206 17.09 -16.40 -0.86
N GLY A 207 16.59 -17.56 -0.42
CA GLY A 207 16.59 -17.97 0.98
C GLY A 207 15.67 -17.13 1.89
N LEU A 208 14.77 -16.33 1.34
CA LEU A 208 13.86 -15.46 2.09
C LEU A 208 12.39 -15.77 1.83
N ARG A 209 11.59 -15.64 2.90
CA ARG A 209 10.13 -15.80 2.88
C ARG A 209 9.45 -14.58 3.47
N LYS A 210 8.43 -14.08 2.78
CA LYS A 210 7.55 -13.02 3.27
C LYS A 210 6.33 -13.65 3.93
N LEU A 211 6.26 -13.59 5.25
CA LEU A 211 5.13 -14.13 6.01
C LEU A 211 3.94 -13.17 5.94
N ALA A 212 2.72 -13.70 5.90
CA ALA A 212 1.52 -12.86 6.03
C ALA A 212 1.38 -12.39 7.48
N ALA A 213 1.61 -11.11 7.75
CA ALA A 213 1.47 -10.53 9.08
C ALA A 213 0.04 -10.67 9.63
N GLY A 214 -0.98 -10.57 8.76
CA GLY A 214 -2.36 -10.81 9.13
C GLY A 214 -2.60 -12.22 9.68
N TRP A 215 -1.94 -13.24 9.11
CA TRP A 215 -2.03 -14.61 9.61
C TRP A 215 -1.39 -14.74 11.00
N LEU A 216 -0.21 -14.13 11.21
CA LEU A 216 0.48 -14.14 12.52
C LEU A 216 -0.39 -13.50 13.61
N ILE A 217 -0.96 -12.32 13.32
CA ILE A 217 -1.81 -11.56 14.24
C ILE A 217 -3.11 -12.32 14.54
N GLU A 218 -3.72 -12.92 13.51
CA GLU A 218 -4.91 -13.75 13.69
C GLU A 218 -4.62 -14.99 14.53
N ARG A 219 -3.51 -15.70 14.24
CA ARG A 219 -3.12 -16.91 14.97
C ARG A 219 -2.78 -16.63 16.44
N ALA A 220 -2.30 -15.43 16.74
CA ALA A 220 -2.09 -14.94 18.09
C ALA A 220 -3.38 -14.51 18.81
N GLY A 221 -4.54 -14.53 18.13
CA GLY A 221 -5.85 -14.25 18.72
C GLY A 221 -6.23 -12.77 18.76
N TRP A 222 -5.53 -11.92 18.01
CA TRP A 222 -5.79 -10.48 18.01
C TRP A 222 -6.92 -10.06 17.07
N LYS A 223 -7.28 -10.86 16.06
CA LYS A 223 -8.36 -10.49 15.12
C LYS A 223 -9.68 -10.30 15.87
N GLY A 224 -10.31 -9.14 15.72
CA GLY A 224 -11.52 -8.78 16.45
C GLY A 224 -11.30 -8.37 17.92
N HIS A 225 -10.06 -8.27 18.40
CA HIS A 225 -9.76 -7.78 19.73
C HIS A 225 -10.32 -6.37 19.94
N ARG A 226 -11.00 -6.16 21.06
CA ARG A 226 -11.57 -4.86 21.46
C ARG A 226 -11.04 -4.44 22.81
N GLY A 227 -10.48 -3.24 22.88
CA GLY A 227 -10.21 -2.51 24.11
C GLY A 227 -11.17 -1.33 24.27
N ASN A 228 -10.82 -0.40 25.17
CA ASN A 228 -11.59 0.82 25.41
C ASN A 228 -11.51 1.76 24.19
N GLY A 229 -12.48 1.67 23.28
CA GLY A 229 -12.63 2.58 22.13
C GLY A 229 -11.72 2.28 20.94
N HIS A 230 -10.87 1.27 20.98
CA HIS A 230 -10.00 0.86 19.87
C HIS A 230 -9.77 -0.65 19.87
N GLY A 231 -9.23 -1.19 18.77
CA GLY A 231 -9.02 -2.62 18.64
C GLY A 231 -8.42 -3.03 17.30
N VAL A 232 -8.61 -4.30 16.97
CA VAL A 232 -8.25 -4.91 15.69
C VAL A 232 -9.54 -5.25 14.95
N HIS A 233 -9.60 -4.97 13.66
CA HIS A 233 -10.79 -5.21 12.86
C HIS A 233 -11.18 -6.70 12.84
N ALA A 234 -12.48 -6.99 12.86
CA ALA A 234 -13.00 -8.36 12.95
C ALA A 234 -12.76 -9.19 11.68
N ALA A 235 -12.74 -8.54 10.50
CA ALA A 235 -12.51 -9.22 9.22
C ALA A 235 -11.06 -9.09 8.72
N GLN A 236 -10.24 -8.23 9.34
CA GLN A 236 -8.89 -7.95 8.83
C GLN A 236 -7.90 -7.69 9.98
N ALA A 237 -7.09 -8.70 10.30
CA ALA A 237 -6.17 -8.67 11.43
C ALA A 237 -5.06 -7.60 11.32
N LEU A 238 -4.76 -7.13 10.11
CA LEU A 238 -3.77 -6.06 9.91
C LEU A 238 -4.29 -4.67 10.24
N VAL A 239 -5.61 -4.47 10.36
CA VAL A 239 -6.21 -3.15 10.48
C VAL A 239 -6.51 -2.86 11.94
N LEU A 240 -5.79 -1.89 12.51
CA LEU A 240 -6.14 -1.31 13.82
C LEU A 240 -7.24 -0.26 13.63
N VAL A 241 -8.22 -0.27 14.52
CA VAL A 241 -9.44 0.52 14.38
C VAL A 241 -9.69 1.37 15.62
N ASN A 242 -10.24 2.56 15.39
CA ASN A 242 -10.77 3.46 16.40
C ASN A 242 -12.30 3.40 16.35
N HIS A 243 -12.93 2.82 17.39
CA HIS A 243 -14.38 2.75 17.56
C HIS A 243 -14.99 4.05 18.11
N GLY A 244 -14.18 5.08 18.35
CA GLY A 244 -14.56 6.36 18.91
C GLY A 244 -13.78 6.66 20.19
N GLY A 245 -13.24 7.87 20.28
CA GLY A 245 -12.59 8.39 21.49
C GLY A 245 -11.16 7.88 21.76
N ALA A 246 -10.61 6.98 20.94
CA ALA A 246 -9.22 6.55 21.11
C ALA A 246 -8.24 7.67 20.73
N ARG A 247 -7.16 7.78 21.51
CA ARG A 247 -6.03 8.69 21.22
C ARG A 247 -4.96 7.96 20.43
N GLY A 248 -4.09 8.71 19.75
CA GLY A 248 -2.95 8.13 19.04
C GLY A 248 -2.07 7.23 19.92
N ALA A 249 -1.83 7.63 21.17
CA ALA A 249 -1.06 6.85 22.13
C ALA A 249 -1.71 5.49 22.47
N ASP A 250 -3.04 5.40 22.44
CA ASP A 250 -3.76 4.15 22.73
C ASP A 250 -3.56 3.15 21.58
N ILE A 251 -3.63 3.62 20.33
CA ILE A 251 -3.34 2.82 19.13
C ILE A 251 -1.85 2.43 19.07
N GLU A 252 -0.94 3.35 19.42
CA GLU A 252 0.49 3.07 19.48
C GLU A 252 0.81 2.00 20.54
N ALA A 253 0.18 2.07 21.71
CA ALA A 253 0.32 1.07 22.75
C ALA A 253 -0.22 -0.30 22.32
N LEU A 254 -1.41 -0.34 21.69
CA LEU A 254 -1.96 -1.58 21.11
C LEU A 254 -0.99 -2.20 20.10
N SER A 255 -0.46 -1.40 19.17
CA SER A 255 0.47 -1.91 18.17
C SER A 255 1.77 -2.45 18.78
N ARG A 256 2.28 -1.82 19.86
CA ARG A 256 3.44 -2.32 20.61
C ARG A 256 3.16 -3.70 21.21
N ARG A 257 2.00 -3.87 21.86
CA ARG A 257 1.58 -5.15 22.45
C ARG A 257 1.48 -6.27 21.41
N ILE A 258 0.95 -5.96 20.22
CA ILE A 258 0.88 -6.93 19.13
C ILE A 258 2.30 -7.31 18.67
N MET A 259 3.18 -6.33 18.45
CA MET A 259 4.56 -6.60 18.06
C MET A 259 5.30 -7.49 19.07
N ASP A 260 5.17 -7.19 20.37
CA ASP A 260 5.83 -7.96 21.44
C ASP A 260 5.29 -9.39 21.52
N ASP A 261 3.98 -9.59 21.36
CA ASP A 261 3.35 -10.91 21.38
C ASP A 261 3.73 -11.76 20.15
N ILE A 262 3.81 -11.15 18.95
CA ILE A 262 4.26 -11.85 17.73
C ILE A 262 5.74 -12.22 17.83
N ARG A 263 6.59 -11.33 18.37
CA ARG A 263 7.99 -11.64 18.67
C ARG A 263 8.10 -12.81 19.63
N ALA A 264 7.35 -12.79 20.73
CA ALA A 264 7.40 -13.84 21.74
C ALA A 264 6.92 -15.21 21.22
N ARG A 265 5.85 -15.23 20.41
CA ARG A 265 5.23 -16.49 19.92
C ARG A 265 5.93 -17.09 18.72
N PHE A 266 6.35 -16.25 17.76
CA PHE A 266 6.85 -16.71 16.47
C PHE A 266 8.34 -16.44 16.29
N GLY A 267 8.96 -15.60 17.12
CA GLY A 267 10.31 -15.10 16.91
C GLY A 267 10.41 -14.18 15.70
N VAL A 268 9.33 -13.46 15.38
CA VAL A 268 9.21 -12.60 14.20
C VAL A 268 9.00 -11.15 14.62
N GLU A 269 9.82 -10.26 14.06
CA GLU A 269 9.67 -8.81 14.22
C GLU A 269 8.64 -8.27 13.24
N LEU A 270 7.57 -7.66 13.75
CA LEU A 270 6.68 -6.86 12.92
C LEU A 270 7.20 -5.42 12.85
N GLU A 271 7.03 -4.79 11.70
CA GLU A 271 7.31 -3.38 11.50
C GLU A 271 6.01 -2.64 11.17
N ARG A 272 5.81 -1.43 11.72
CA ARG A 272 4.67 -0.58 11.37
C ARG A 272 4.80 -0.10 9.92
N GLU A 273 3.70 -0.13 9.18
CA GLU A 273 3.59 0.51 7.87
C GLU A 273 3.26 2.01 8.02
N VAL A 274 2.50 2.36 9.05
CA VAL A 274 2.11 3.73 9.37
C VAL A 274 3.28 4.55 9.94
N ASN A 275 3.26 5.85 9.69
CA ASN A 275 4.16 6.80 10.35
C ASN A 275 3.56 7.23 11.70
N ILE A 276 4.38 7.18 12.76
CA ILE A 276 4.06 7.75 14.07
C ILE A 276 4.69 9.14 14.13
N ILE A 277 3.88 10.17 14.43
CA ILE A 277 4.24 11.59 14.47
C ILE A 277 4.12 12.10 15.91
#